data_AF-A0A094A7Y6-F1
#
_entry.id   AF-A0A094A7Y6-F1
#
_cell.length_a   1.000
_cell.length_b   1.000
_cell.length_c   1.000
_cell.angle_alpha   90.00
_cell.angle_beta   90.00
_cell.angle_gamma   90.00
#
_symmetry.space_group_name_H-M   'P 1'
#
loop_
_entity.id
_entity.type
_entity.pdbx_description
1 polymer ?
#
loop_
_entity_poly.entity_id
_entity_poly.type
_entity_poly.pdbx_seq_one_letter_code
_entity_poly.pdbx_strand_id
1 'polypeptide(L)'
;MYGRPLNWVQRVRFGLYIKHGPGKFIPRGEGPALKLVEQYTDVAAPRLIDLLTTTSKTYLVMTRIPGIPLEEAIQRFSYPERSQLAADIRRCVSQFRQIPNPNSAAICSADGGPAFDYRLGDPAGPFDSEEAFNKHIIYRPSLRSAIHDHRHEIFFSHADFSPTNLLVERGRLSGIVDFGCAGFYPESWEYTKGVSGHFGRDTAWPDILSDAFSGLYENELAAEKLLNYTMNGHYSDGGLYIVLSSLGGGHYHHALYIHVSHPYGMLYHLNPATATSPTTLSDLLTEDIPTCRTIIAALLIDPDVRDHNLALAHSILVDTPLPPVSIPTSTPADIASASSSWVISALTCLGSEVFRIDQPVAPLMEEAALLAAFAAANGSRELRLSRALQARIKAAGWGEVNRGDVRLGESAAGRDGGYAGERKGKGGSQRFREFYAALRRVRFWWWDARPSKGLGKKLAKFRKRAIVRCGMRIDGFGELNS
;
A
#
# COMPACT_ATOMS: atom_id res chain seq x y z
N MET A 1 -1.49 19.11 9.02
CA MET A 1 -2.34 19.88 9.96
C MET A 1 -2.40 21.40 9.66
N TYR A 2 -1.30 22.03 9.28
CA TYR A 2 -1.25 23.44 8.88
C TYR A 2 -1.20 23.55 7.35
N GLY A 3 -1.85 24.55 6.73
CA GLY A 3 -1.76 24.81 5.29
C GLY A 3 -2.99 24.41 4.45
N ARG A 4 -3.50 23.18 4.57
CA ARG A 4 -4.71 22.72 3.86
C ARG A 4 -5.94 22.68 4.78
N PRO A 5 -7.13 23.12 4.32
CA PRO A 5 -8.36 22.94 5.07
C PRO A 5 -8.70 21.44 5.14
N LEU A 6 -8.49 20.84 6.30
CA LEU A 6 -8.92 19.47 6.60
C LEU A 6 -10.27 19.56 7.31
N ASN A 7 -11.22 18.71 6.91
CA ASN A 7 -12.59 18.74 7.45
C ASN A 7 -12.65 18.40 8.95
N TRP A 8 -11.56 17.89 9.53
CA TRP A 8 -11.44 17.49 10.93
C TRP A 8 -10.45 18.37 11.73
N VAL A 9 -9.92 19.44 11.14
CA VAL A 9 -9.04 20.40 11.83
C VAL A 9 -9.50 21.82 11.53
N GLN A 10 -9.87 22.55 12.57
CA GLN A 10 -10.35 23.92 12.47
C GLN A 10 -9.42 24.88 13.20
N ARG A 11 -8.93 25.91 12.49
CA ARG A 11 -8.32 27.07 13.13
C ARG A 11 -9.41 27.94 13.73
N VAL A 12 -9.27 28.31 14.99
CA VAL A 12 -10.20 29.21 15.69
C VAL A 12 -9.48 30.48 16.18
N ARG A 13 -10.24 31.39 16.82
CA ARG A 13 -9.69 32.66 17.34
C ARG A 13 -8.63 32.41 18.41
N PHE A 14 -7.86 33.45 18.72
CA PHE A 14 -6.85 33.46 19.80
C PHE A 14 -5.69 32.48 19.60
N GLY A 15 -5.40 32.12 18.34
CA GLY A 15 -4.26 31.25 18.03
C GLY A 15 -4.48 29.81 18.49
N LEU A 16 -5.72 29.31 18.43
CA LEU A 16 -6.05 27.94 18.79
C LEU A 16 -6.43 27.11 17.55
N TYR A 17 -6.24 25.80 17.69
CA TYR A 17 -6.67 24.78 16.75
C TYR A 17 -7.56 23.77 17.46
N ILE A 18 -8.59 23.31 16.76
CA ILE A 18 -9.47 22.25 17.22
C ILE A 18 -9.37 21.10 16.21
N LYS A 19 -8.87 19.95 16.64
CA LYS A 19 -9.15 18.70 15.92
C LYS A 19 -10.49 18.17 16.38
N HIS A 20 -11.29 17.67 15.45
CA HIS A 20 -12.56 17.04 15.79
C HIS A 20 -12.91 15.91 14.82
N GLY A 21 -13.48 14.84 15.34
CA GLY A 21 -13.94 13.74 14.49
C GLY A 21 -14.86 12.78 15.23
N PRO A 22 -15.57 11.91 14.50
CA PRO A 22 -16.46 10.94 15.12
C PRO A 22 -15.70 9.91 15.96
N GLY A 23 -16.18 9.62 17.17
CA GLY A 23 -15.65 8.54 18.03
C GLY A 23 -14.11 8.54 18.20
N LYS A 24 -13.47 7.41 17.83
CA LYS A 24 -12.01 7.14 17.91
C LYS A 24 -11.16 7.83 16.82
N PHE A 25 -11.74 8.75 16.05
CA PHE A 25 -11.03 9.45 14.96
C PHE A 25 -9.81 10.24 15.46
N ILE A 26 -9.90 10.81 16.67
CA ILE A 26 -8.73 11.39 17.35
C ILE A 26 -8.10 10.28 18.20
N PRO A 27 -6.81 9.96 18.00
CA PRO A 27 -6.13 8.97 18.81
C PRO A 27 -6.17 9.35 20.29
N ARG A 28 -6.53 8.41 21.16
CA ARG A 28 -6.62 8.64 22.62
C ARG A 28 -5.29 9.10 23.22
N GLY A 29 -4.18 8.67 22.62
CA GLY A 29 -2.83 9.03 23.04
C GLY A 29 -2.41 10.47 22.73
N GLU A 30 -3.08 11.19 21.83
CA GLU A 30 -2.58 12.49 21.37
C GLU A 30 -2.54 13.53 22.51
N GLY A 31 -3.60 13.63 23.32
CA GLY A 31 -3.63 14.53 24.47
C GLY A 31 -2.55 14.21 25.52
N PRO A 32 -2.45 12.95 25.98
CA PRO A 32 -1.37 12.49 26.87
C PRO A 32 0.04 12.73 26.32
N ALA A 33 0.25 12.52 25.01
CA ALA A 33 1.53 12.79 24.37
C ALA A 33 1.92 14.27 24.46
N LEU A 34 0.99 15.20 24.16
CA LEU A 34 1.24 16.63 24.29
C LEU A 34 1.59 17.02 25.74
N LYS A 35 0.95 16.41 26.74
CA LYS A 35 1.27 16.64 28.16
C LYS A 35 2.67 16.16 28.53
N LEU A 36 3.08 14.98 28.06
CA LEU A 36 4.43 14.46 28.30
C LEU A 36 5.50 15.37 27.68
N VAL A 37 5.28 15.81 26.44
CA VAL A 37 6.20 16.73 25.74
C VAL A 37 6.30 18.07 26.46
N GLU A 38 5.17 18.64 26.89
CA GLU A 38 5.14 19.89 27.66
C GLU A 38 5.84 19.76 29.02
N GLN A 39 5.73 18.61 29.68
CA GLN A 39 6.28 18.40 31.01
C GLN A 39 7.79 18.15 31.01
N TYR A 40 8.31 17.43 30.02
CA TYR A 40 9.66 16.88 30.05
C TYR A 40 10.62 17.49 29.03
N THR A 41 10.15 18.37 28.14
CA THR A 41 10.99 18.92 27.06
C THR A 41 10.76 20.40 26.82
N ASP A 42 11.71 21.05 26.16
CA ASP A 42 11.59 22.40 25.61
C ASP A 42 11.21 22.37 24.12
N VAL A 43 10.75 21.23 23.59
CA VAL A 43 10.35 21.10 22.20
C VAL A 43 9.08 21.92 21.97
N ALA A 44 9.12 22.79 20.94
CA ALA A 44 7.96 23.57 20.55
C ALA A 44 6.88 22.68 19.92
N ALA A 45 5.91 22.26 20.74
CA ALA A 45 4.75 21.48 20.34
C ALA A 45 3.45 22.15 20.78
N PRO A 46 2.29 21.84 20.15
CA PRO A 46 1.00 22.36 20.60
C PRO A 46 0.78 22.07 22.08
N ARG A 47 0.33 23.06 22.85
CA ARG A 47 -0.10 22.85 24.22
C ARG A 47 -1.55 22.41 24.23
N LEU A 48 -1.83 21.35 24.95
CA LEU A 48 -3.20 20.88 25.15
C LEU A 48 -3.96 21.90 26.00
N ILE A 49 -5.04 22.44 25.45
CA ILE A 49 -5.97 23.32 26.19
C ILE A 49 -7.12 22.50 26.77
N ASP A 50 -7.72 21.64 25.95
CA ASP A 50 -8.84 20.79 26.38
C ASP A 50 -8.97 19.54 25.50
N LEU A 51 -9.52 18.47 26.08
CA LEU A 51 -9.85 17.23 25.41
C LEU A 51 -11.25 16.79 25.83
N LEU A 52 -12.20 16.95 24.92
CA LEU A 52 -13.62 16.70 25.16
C LEU A 52 -14.08 15.51 24.33
N THR A 53 -14.59 14.48 24.99
CA THR A 53 -15.21 13.33 24.34
C THR A 53 -16.71 13.33 24.61
N THR A 54 -17.50 13.40 23.55
CA THR A 54 -18.95 13.23 23.56
C THR A 54 -19.31 11.83 23.04
N THR A 55 -20.58 11.44 23.14
CA THR A 55 -21.07 10.16 22.59
C THR A 55 -20.84 10.01 21.08
N SER A 56 -20.72 11.12 20.35
CA SER A 56 -20.58 11.10 18.88
C SER A 56 -19.23 11.59 18.39
N LYS A 57 -18.53 12.46 19.12
CA LYS A 57 -17.33 13.16 18.67
C LYS A 57 -16.31 13.39 19.77
N THR A 58 -15.04 13.34 19.40
CA THR A 58 -13.92 13.82 20.22
C THR A 58 -13.42 15.15 19.68
N TYR A 59 -13.07 16.07 20.56
CA TYR A 59 -12.51 17.38 20.28
C TYR A 59 -11.20 17.54 21.04
N LEU A 60 -10.12 17.85 20.33
CA LEU A 60 -8.82 18.18 20.91
C LEU A 60 -8.54 19.65 20.61
N VAL A 61 -8.53 20.48 21.65
CA VAL A 61 -8.25 21.90 21.58
C VAL A 61 -6.80 22.13 21.98
N MET A 62 -6.03 22.79 21.13
CA MET A 62 -4.60 23.01 21.35
C MET A 62 -4.12 24.36 20.81
N THR A 63 -2.95 24.80 21.27
CA THR A 63 -2.35 26.05 20.80
C THR A 63 -1.77 25.93 19.39
N ARG A 64 -1.71 27.07 18.68
CA ARG A 64 -1.04 27.21 17.40
C ARG A 64 0.48 27.21 17.58
N ILE A 65 1.17 26.51 16.69
CA ILE A 65 2.61 26.65 16.48
C ILE A 65 2.86 27.55 15.24
N PRO A 66 3.77 28.54 15.32
CA PRO A 66 4.13 29.38 14.19
C PRO A 66 4.99 28.62 13.17
N GLY A 67 5.03 29.14 11.93
CA GLY A 67 5.74 28.54 10.80
C GLY A 67 4.83 27.97 9.73
N ILE A 68 5.46 27.41 8.70
CA ILE A 68 4.85 26.67 7.60
C ILE A 68 5.36 25.23 7.59
N PRO A 69 4.62 24.25 7.06
CA PRO A 69 5.11 22.88 6.93
C PRO A 69 6.43 22.82 6.16
N LEU A 70 7.36 22.01 6.63
CA LEU A 70 8.66 21.78 6.00
C LEU A 70 8.49 21.31 4.57
N GLU A 71 7.48 20.48 4.26
CA GLU A 71 7.15 20.03 2.89
C GLU A 71 7.04 21.19 1.89
N GLU A 72 6.51 22.34 2.31
CA GLU A 72 6.32 23.50 1.45
C GLU A 72 7.62 24.29 1.20
N ALA A 73 8.62 24.11 2.07
CA ALA A 73 9.82 24.96 2.11
C ALA A 73 11.12 24.21 1.81
N ILE A 74 11.17 22.91 2.06
CA ILE A 74 12.39 22.08 2.08
C ILE A 74 13.21 22.14 0.78
N GLN A 75 12.55 22.27 -0.37
CA GLN A 75 13.19 22.42 -1.68
C GLN A 75 14.01 23.71 -1.81
N ARG A 76 13.67 24.75 -1.03
CA ARG A 76 14.33 26.06 -1.05
C ARG A 76 15.47 26.16 -0.05
N PHE A 77 15.65 25.16 0.83
CA PHE A 77 16.71 25.17 1.83
C PHE A 77 18.06 24.94 1.15
N SER A 78 19.01 25.83 1.45
CA SER A 78 20.42 25.67 1.13
C SER A 78 21.04 24.51 1.93
N TYR A 79 22.19 23.99 1.49
CA TYR A 79 22.88 22.92 2.23
C TYR A 79 23.17 23.26 3.70
N PRO A 80 23.64 24.47 4.06
CA PRO A 80 23.80 24.84 5.46
C PRO A 80 22.49 24.86 6.26
N GLU A 81 21.39 25.33 5.67
CA GLU A 81 20.07 25.30 6.33
C GLU A 81 19.57 23.87 6.55
N ARG A 82 19.86 22.95 5.62
CA ARG A 82 19.54 21.52 5.77
C ARG A 82 20.32 20.88 6.91
N SER A 83 21.64 21.14 7.00
CA SER A 83 22.45 20.66 8.12
C SER A 83 22.01 21.27 9.46
N GLN A 84 21.63 22.55 9.46
CA GLN A 84 21.09 23.19 10.66
C GLN A 84 19.74 22.58 11.06
N LEU A 85 18.88 22.26 10.11
CA LEU A 85 17.62 21.57 10.34
C LEU A 85 17.85 20.16 10.91
N ALA A 86 18.82 19.42 10.37
CA ALA A 86 19.21 18.12 10.91
C ALA A 86 19.69 18.22 12.38
N ALA A 87 20.47 19.24 12.70
CA ALA A 87 20.88 19.53 14.08
C ALA A 87 19.69 19.89 14.99
N ASP A 88 18.75 20.71 14.51
CA ASP A 88 17.53 21.06 15.24
C ASP A 88 16.65 19.83 15.52
N ILE A 89 16.50 18.94 14.52
CA ILE A 89 15.77 17.66 14.65
C ILE A 89 16.45 16.77 15.69
N ARG A 90 17.77 16.58 15.59
CA ARG A 90 18.56 15.76 16.51
C ARG A 90 18.37 16.20 17.97
N ARG A 91 18.34 17.52 18.20
CA ARG A 91 18.07 18.11 19.53
C ARG A 91 16.65 17.84 20.03
N CYS A 92 15.65 17.77 19.14
CA CYS A 92 14.28 17.44 19.54
C CYS A 92 14.17 15.95 19.89
N VAL A 93 14.70 15.08 19.03
CA VAL A 93 14.72 13.62 19.26
C VAL A 93 15.48 13.27 20.54
N SER A 94 16.61 13.92 20.82
CA SER A 94 17.35 13.68 22.07
C SER A 94 16.55 14.03 23.32
N GLN A 95 15.67 15.05 23.26
CA GLN A 95 14.78 15.39 24.37
C GLN A 95 13.62 14.41 24.48
N PHE A 96 13.05 13.95 23.36
CA PHE A 96 12.03 12.89 23.38
C PHE A 96 12.55 11.62 24.05
N ARG A 97 13.80 11.24 23.78
CA ARG A 97 14.46 10.08 24.43
C ARG A 97 14.67 10.25 25.94
N GLN A 98 14.51 11.45 26.50
CA GLN A 98 14.59 11.70 27.94
C GLN A 98 13.23 11.62 28.65
N ILE A 99 12.12 11.55 27.90
CA ILE A 99 10.78 11.41 28.48
C ILE A 99 10.67 10.01 29.11
N PRO A 100 10.46 9.90 30.43
CA PRO A 100 10.32 8.59 31.07
C PRO A 100 9.00 7.95 30.63
N ASN A 101 8.98 6.63 30.48
CA ASN A 101 7.74 5.89 30.26
C ASN A 101 6.98 5.74 31.60
N PRO A 102 5.82 6.38 31.78
CA PRO A 102 5.05 6.26 33.02
C PRO A 102 4.19 4.98 33.06
N ASN A 103 4.18 4.19 31.99
CA ASN A 103 3.29 3.05 31.79
C ASN A 103 3.98 1.73 32.16
N SER A 104 3.18 0.69 32.42
CA SER A 104 3.70 -0.66 32.71
C SER A 104 4.22 -1.39 31.47
N ALA A 105 3.61 -1.13 30.31
CA ALA A 105 4.02 -1.74 29.05
C ALA A 105 5.24 -1.02 28.46
N ALA A 106 6.13 -1.80 27.84
CA ALA A 106 7.32 -1.25 27.18
C ALA A 106 6.94 -0.43 25.94
N ILE A 107 6.14 -1.02 25.04
CA ILE A 107 5.72 -0.39 23.78
C ILE A 107 4.22 -0.17 23.81
N CYS A 108 3.81 1.09 23.80
CA CYS A 108 2.41 1.49 23.98
C CYS A 108 2.17 2.91 23.46
N SER A 109 0.89 3.31 23.37
CA SER A 109 0.55 4.71 23.18
C SER A 109 0.92 5.54 24.42
N ALA A 110 0.95 6.87 24.30
CA ALA A 110 1.30 7.77 25.40
C ALA A 110 0.36 7.67 26.62
N ASP A 111 -0.85 7.12 26.45
CA ASP A 111 -1.80 6.85 27.54
C ASP A 111 -1.64 5.46 28.19
N GLY A 112 -0.62 4.70 27.78
CA GLY A 112 -0.38 3.32 28.21
C GLY A 112 -1.25 2.28 27.51
N GLY A 113 -2.17 2.70 26.64
CA GLY A 113 -3.05 1.82 25.87
C GLY A 113 -2.38 1.24 24.61
N PRO A 114 -3.17 0.55 23.76
CA PRO A 114 -2.70 0.03 22.49
C PRO A 114 -2.03 1.11 21.66
N ALA A 115 -0.84 0.81 21.14
CA ALA A 115 -0.10 1.70 20.26
C ALA A 115 -0.92 2.00 19.00
N PHE A 116 -1.04 3.28 18.67
CA PHE A 116 -1.66 3.73 17.43
C PHE A 116 -0.56 4.23 16.50
N ASP A 117 -0.37 3.54 15.38
CA ASP A 117 0.57 3.92 14.33
C ASP A 117 0.02 3.40 13.00
N TYR A 118 0.04 4.22 11.94
CA TYR A 118 -0.44 3.83 10.61
C TYR A 118 0.24 2.56 10.05
N ARG A 119 1.44 2.23 10.53
CA ARG A 119 2.19 1.02 10.19
C ARG A 119 1.58 -0.27 10.76
N LEU A 120 0.78 -0.15 11.81
CA LEU A 120 0.11 -1.27 12.49
C LEU A 120 -1.29 -1.55 11.90
N GLY A 121 -1.83 -0.61 11.11
CA GLY A 121 -3.20 -0.68 10.56
C GLY A 121 -4.25 -0.35 11.61
N ASP A 122 -4.42 -1.24 12.59
CA ASP A 122 -5.29 -1.03 13.76
C ASP A 122 -4.44 -0.76 15.02
N PRO A 123 -4.98 -0.06 16.05
CA PRO A 123 -4.30 0.04 17.33
C PRO A 123 -3.97 -1.34 17.90
N ALA A 124 -2.71 -1.56 18.28
CA ALA A 124 -2.22 -2.88 18.67
C ALA A 124 -1.43 -2.85 19.98
N GLY A 125 -1.42 -3.99 20.68
CA GLY A 125 -0.83 -4.08 22.02
C GLY A 125 -1.79 -3.58 23.11
N PRO A 126 -1.30 -2.94 24.19
CA PRO A 126 0.10 -2.59 24.45
C PRO A 126 1.00 -3.84 24.56
N PHE A 127 2.31 -3.67 24.42
CA PHE A 127 3.27 -4.77 24.42
C PHE A 127 4.25 -4.65 25.59
N ASP A 128 4.36 -5.72 26.37
CA ASP A 128 5.27 -5.79 27.52
C ASP A 128 6.74 -5.86 27.12
N SER A 129 7.04 -6.21 25.85
CA SER A 129 8.40 -6.32 25.34
C SER A 129 8.49 -6.04 23.84
N GLU A 130 9.69 -5.67 23.40
CA GLU A 130 10.02 -5.56 21.97
C GLU A 130 9.82 -6.89 21.22
N GLU A 131 10.08 -8.03 21.86
CA GLU A 131 9.84 -9.33 21.24
C GLU A 131 8.36 -9.53 20.89
N ALA A 132 7.46 -9.16 21.82
CA ALA A 132 6.02 -9.24 21.60
C ALA A 132 5.57 -8.29 20.47
N PHE A 133 6.17 -7.10 20.39
CA PHE A 133 5.93 -6.14 19.31
C PHE A 133 6.45 -6.66 17.96
N ASN A 134 7.69 -7.15 17.90
CA ASN A 134 8.31 -7.73 16.71
C ASN A 134 7.50 -8.92 16.18
N LYS A 135 6.99 -9.78 17.07
CA LYS A 135 6.09 -10.87 16.69
C LYS A 135 4.78 -10.38 16.05
N HIS A 136 4.31 -9.19 16.43
CA HIS A 136 3.11 -8.59 15.85
C HIS A 136 3.40 -7.96 14.48
N ILE A 137 4.50 -7.23 14.32
CA ILE A 137 4.81 -6.53 13.05
C ILE A 137 5.46 -7.43 11.99
N ILE A 138 6.06 -8.57 12.39
CA ILE A 138 6.61 -9.58 11.49
C ILE A 138 5.54 -10.65 11.22
N TYR A 139 4.72 -10.39 10.21
CA TYR A 139 3.59 -11.25 9.87
C TYR A 139 4.00 -12.54 9.11
N ARG A 140 5.25 -12.63 8.64
CA ARG A 140 5.85 -13.84 8.03
C ARG A 140 7.21 -14.12 8.66
N PRO A 141 7.44 -15.34 9.21
CA PRO A 141 8.73 -15.69 9.80
C PRO A 141 9.93 -15.51 8.86
N SER A 142 9.73 -15.69 7.54
CA SER A 142 10.77 -15.50 6.53
C SER A 142 11.25 -14.06 6.36
N LEU A 143 10.50 -13.07 6.87
CA LEU A 143 10.88 -11.66 6.86
C LEU A 143 11.68 -11.26 8.11
N ARG A 144 11.77 -12.16 9.09
CA ARG A 144 12.61 -11.92 10.26
C ARG A 144 14.08 -11.90 9.83
N SER A 145 14.75 -10.78 10.06
CA SER A 145 16.20 -10.63 9.97
C SER A 145 16.83 -10.56 11.37
N ALA A 146 18.16 -10.69 11.43
CA ALA A 146 18.94 -10.63 12.67
C ALA A 146 18.73 -9.33 13.46
N ILE A 147 18.33 -8.24 12.80
CA ILE A 147 18.08 -6.96 13.48
C ILE A 147 16.91 -7.04 14.45
N HIS A 148 15.95 -7.94 14.23
CA HIS A 148 14.80 -8.13 15.15
C HIS A 148 15.14 -9.02 16.35
N ASP A 149 16.34 -9.60 16.37
CA ASP A 149 16.89 -10.32 17.52
C ASP A 149 17.77 -9.40 18.39
N HIS A 150 18.10 -8.19 17.91
CA HIS A 150 18.75 -7.17 18.72
C HIS A 150 17.75 -6.61 19.73
N ARG A 151 18.25 -6.23 20.90
CA ARG A 151 17.48 -5.48 21.89
C ARG A 151 17.71 -4.00 21.66
N HIS A 152 16.64 -3.28 21.35
CA HIS A 152 16.65 -1.84 21.22
C HIS A 152 16.16 -1.20 22.53
N GLU A 153 16.72 -0.04 22.84
CA GLU A 153 16.14 0.81 23.87
C GLU A 153 14.78 1.34 23.41
N ILE A 154 13.84 1.46 24.35
CA ILE A 154 12.48 1.93 24.07
C ILE A 154 12.36 3.38 24.53
N PHE A 155 11.98 4.27 23.62
CA PHE A 155 11.89 5.70 23.88
C PHE A 155 10.54 6.27 23.47
N PHE A 156 10.17 7.38 24.08
CA PHE A 156 9.09 8.21 23.53
C PHE A 156 9.47 8.66 22.13
N SER A 157 8.59 8.40 21.16
CA SER A 157 8.74 8.78 19.77
C SER A 157 7.47 9.51 19.31
N HIS A 158 7.63 10.48 18.43
CA HIS A 158 6.54 11.12 17.71
C HIS A 158 5.86 10.13 16.76
N ALA A 159 6.64 9.22 16.15
CA ALA A 159 6.21 8.11 15.28
C ALA A 159 5.52 8.51 13.96
N ASP A 160 5.28 9.81 13.75
CA ASP A 160 4.86 10.40 12.46
C ASP A 160 5.74 11.59 12.04
N PHE A 161 7.06 11.39 12.06
CA PHE A 161 8.08 12.41 11.81
C PHE A 161 8.21 12.74 10.31
N SER A 162 7.17 13.32 9.73
CA SER A 162 7.12 13.66 8.30
C SER A 162 7.27 15.18 8.06
N PRO A 163 7.72 15.62 6.86
CA PRO A 163 7.82 17.05 6.53
C PRO A 163 6.50 17.83 6.60
N THR A 164 5.34 17.16 6.64
CA THR A 164 4.03 17.80 6.81
C THR A 164 3.73 18.19 8.27
N ASN A 165 4.46 17.58 9.21
CA ASN A 165 4.30 17.71 10.65
C ASN A 165 5.43 18.52 11.31
N LEU A 166 6.52 18.78 10.58
CA LEU A 166 7.58 19.69 11.01
C LEU A 166 7.29 21.09 10.48
N LEU A 167 7.25 22.09 11.37
CA LEU A 167 7.06 23.48 11.00
C LEU A 167 8.40 24.20 10.97
N VAL A 168 8.58 25.05 9.97
CA VAL A 168 9.77 25.89 9.82
C VAL A 168 9.41 27.36 9.71
N GLU A 169 10.28 28.19 10.27
CA GLU A 169 10.23 29.64 10.16
C GLU A 169 11.66 30.17 10.01
N ARG A 170 11.90 31.01 8.99
CA ARG A 170 13.21 31.63 8.72
C ARG A 170 14.36 30.60 8.63
N GLY A 171 14.12 29.47 7.95
CA GLY A 171 15.15 28.44 7.72
C GLY A 171 15.48 27.58 8.96
N ARG A 172 14.69 27.69 10.05
CA ARG A 172 14.87 26.93 11.29
C ARG A 172 13.62 26.13 11.64
N LEU A 173 13.79 25.04 12.36
CA LEU A 173 12.66 24.31 12.93
C LEU A 173 11.95 25.20 13.97
N SER A 174 10.68 25.51 13.75
CA SER A 174 9.86 26.34 14.63
C SER A 174 8.94 25.52 15.53
N GLY A 175 8.66 24.26 15.17
CA GLY A 175 8.01 23.30 16.06
C GLY A 175 7.53 22.05 15.35
N ILE A 176 6.95 21.15 16.13
CA ILE A 176 6.51 19.81 15.72
C ILE A 176 5.02 19.69 16.07
N VAL A 177 4.22 19.14 15.17
CA VAL A 177 2.77 19.01 15.36
C VAL A 177 2.31 17.60 14.99
N ASP A 178 1.09 17.25 15.39
CA ASP A 178 0.45 15.96 15.06
C ASP A 178 1.00 14.75 15.82
N PHE A 179 0.87 14.79 17.16
CA PHE A 179 1.30 13.71 18.07
C PHE A 179 0.30 12.54 18.15
N GLY A 180 -0.52 12.34 17.10
CA GLY A 180 -1.55 11.30 17.09
C GLY A 180 -0.99 9.88 17.21
N CYS A 181 0.17 9.64 16.61
CA CYS A 181 0.87 8.35 16.65
C CYS A 181 1.85 8.22 17.83
N ALA A 182 2.02 9.29 18.60
CA ALA A 182 3.08 9.37 19.59
C ALA A 182 2.88 8.36 20.73
N GLY A 183 3.99 7.81 21.20
CA GLY A 183 4.01 6.71 22.16
C GLY A 183 5.43 6.23 22.42
N PHE A 184 5.57 5.07 23.04
CA PHE A 184 6.84 4.45 23.37
C PHE A 184 7.13 3.34 22.37
N TYR A 185 8.26 3.44 21.67
CA TYR A 185 8.65 2.56 20.57
C TYR A 185 10.16 2.31 20.58
N PRO A 186 10.66 1.27 19.87
CA PRO A 186 12.10 1.05 19.70
C PRO A 186 12.83 2.30 19.17
N GLU A 187 14.07 2.53 19.59
CA GLU A 187 14.84 3.73 19.28
C GLU A 187 14.99 4.06 17.79
N SER A 188 14.90 3.03 16.94
CA SER A 188 14.98 3.11 15.49
C SER A 188 13.66 3.55 14.83
N TRP A 189 12.54 3.43 15.55
CA TRP A 189 11.19 3.64 15.01
C TRP A 189 10.99 5.05 14.45
N GLU A 190 11.48 6.08 15.15
CA GLU A 190 11.40 7.47 14.68
C GLU A 190 12.10 7.67 13.32
N TYR A 191 13.30 7.09 13.16
CA TYR A 191 14.07 7.16 11.91
C TYR A 191 13.42 6.35 10.80
N THR A 192 13.12 5.07 11.05
CA THR A 192 12.61 4.16 10.01
C THR A 192 11.24 4.60 9.49
N LYS A 193 10.37 5.11 10.38
CA LYS A 193 9.09 5.75 10.02
C LYS A 193 9.28 7.07 9.30
N GLY A 194 10.15 7.95 9.79
CA GLY A 194 10.40 9.23 9.15
C GLY A 194 10.91 9.10 7.72
N VAL A 195 11.71 8.07 7.42
CA VAL A 195 12.15 7.76 6.05
C VAL A 195 11.02 7.09 5.24
N SER A 196 10.33 6.10 5.80
CA SER A 196 9.36 5.27 5.05
C SER A 196 8.01 5.96 4.85
N GLY A 197 7.61 6.87 5.73
CA GLY A 197 6.35 7.62 5.68
C GLY A 197 6.41 8.89 4.82
N HIS A 198 7.55 9.19 4.20
CA HIS A 198 7.69 10.34 3.30
C HIS A 198 7.17 10.02 1.90
N PHE A 199 6.04 10.63 1.53
CA PHE A 199 5.39 10.46 0.22
C PHE A 199 5.65 11.63 -0.75
N GLY A 200 6.48 12.61 -0.35
CA GLY A 200 6.77 13.81 -1.14
C GLY A 200 7.72 13.57 -2.32
N ARG A 201 7.77 14.50 -3.28
CA ARG A 201 8.78 14.52 -4.36
C ARG A 201 10.16 14.99 -3.89
N ASP A 202 10.30 15.29 -2.60
CA ASP A 202 11.49 15.86 -2.02
C ASP A 202 12.57 14.80 -1.82
N THR A 203 13.73 15.01 -2.45
CA THR A 203 14.90 14.13 -2.35
C THR A 203 15.84 14.49 -1.19
N ALA A 204 15.65 15.63 -0.54
CA ALA A 204 16.51 16.14 0.52
C ALA A 204 16.14 15.59 1.90
N TRP A 205 14.86 15.25 2.13
CA TRP A 205 14.38 14.78 3.42
C TRP A 205 15.11 13.53 3.95
N PRO A 206 15.31 12.46 3.15
CA PRO A 206 16.05 11.29 3.63
C PRO A 206 17.49 11.64 4.04
N ASP A 207 18.16 12.54 3.33
CA ASP A 207 19.53 12.97 3.65
C ASP A 207 19.57 13.78 4.95
N ILE A 208 18.62 14.70 5.15
CA ILE A 208 18.48 15.50 6.37
C ILE A 208 18.21 14.59 7.57
N LEU A 209 17.32 13.62 7.42
CA LEU A 209 16.97 12.69 8.49
C LEU A 209 18.14 11.74 8.79
N SER A 210 18.83 11.26 7.76
CA SER A 210 20.07 10.47 7.93
C SER A 210 21.12 11.24 8.71
N ASP A 211 21.38 12.50 8.36
CA ASP A 211 22.29 13.38 9.13
C ASP A 211 21.80 13.54 10.57
N ALA A 212 20.52 13.83 10.80
CA ALA A 212 19.95 14.03 12.13
C ALA A 212 20.15 12.80 13.05
N PHE A 213 20.11 11.60 12.48
CA PHE A 213 20.34 10.33 13.18
C PHE A 213 21.79 9.82 13.04
N SER A 214 22.71 10.63 12.51
CA SER A 214 24.13 10.29 12.34
C SER A 214 24.37 9.03 11.49
N GLY A 215 23.48 8.71 10.54
CA GLY A 215 23.53 7.48 9.75
C GLY A 215 23.26 6.19 10.55
N LEU A 216 22.73 6.30 11.77
CA LEU A 216 22.30 5.13 12.54
C LEU A 216 21.04 4.52 11.95
N TYR A 217 20.81 3.25 12.27
CA TYR A 217 19.60 2.48 11.95
C TYR A 217 19.36 2.15 10.47
N GLU A 218 20.40 2.17 9.62
CA GLU A 218 20.28 1.77 8.20
C GLU A 218 19.85 0.31 8.02
N ASN A 219 20.30 -0.60 8.89
CA ASN A 219 19.92 -2.01 8.86
C ASN A 219 18.47 -2.22 9.28
N GLU A 220 18.03 -1.51 10.33
CA GLU A 220 16.65 -1.46 10.78
C GLU A 220 15.76 -0.90 9.68
N LEU A 221 16.19 0.16 9.00
CA LEU A 221 15.48 0.70 7.83
C LEU A 221 15.42 -0.31 6.69
N ALA A 222 16.48 -1.08 6.43
CA ALA A 222 16.46 -2.12 5.40
C ALA A 222 15.49 -3.26 5.75
N ALA A 223 15.48 -3.72 7.00
CA ALA A 223 14.54 -4.73 7.48
C ALA A 223 13.10 -4.20 7.46
N GLU A 224 12.89 -2.98 7.94
CA GLU A 224 11.60 -2.31 7.93
C GLU A 224 11.14 -2.03 6.50
N LYS A 225 12.04 -1.76 5.55
CA LYS A 225 11.71 -1.69 4.13
C LYS A 225 11.29 -3.04 3.58
N LEU A 226 11.81 -4.18 4.04
CA LEU A 226 11.33 -5.50 3.62
C LEU A 226 9.94 -5.80 4.19
N LEU A 227 9.71 -5.43 5.45
CA LEU A 227 8.39 -5.52 6.08
C LEU A 227 7.38 -4.55 5.43
N ASN A 228 7.80 -3.33 5.08
CA ASN A 228 6.98 -2.32 4.39
C ASN A 228 6.81 -2.60 2.91
N TYR A 229 7.80 -3.14 2.21
CA TYR A 229 7.64 -3.59 0.82
C TYR A 229 6.46 -4.55 0.71
N THR A 230 6.31 -5.35 1.75
CA THR A 230 5.33 -6.40 1.82
C THR A 230 4.01 -5.98 2.49
N MET A 231 4.01 -4.93 3.32
CA MET A 231 2.81 -4.31 3.93
C MET A 231 2.23 -3.14 3.13
N ASN A 232 3.00 -2.43 2.30
CA ASN A 232 2.56 -1.37 1.37
C ASN A 232 2.01 -1.93 0.05
N GLY A 233 1.30 -3.05 0.12
CA GLY A 233 0.59 -3.61 -1.01
C GLY A 233 1.46 -4.42 -1.96
N HIS A 234 1.97 -5.56 -1.49
CA HIS A 234 2.22 -6.63 -2.45
C HIS A 234 0.91 -7.20 -2.94
N TYR A 235 0.74 -7.11 -4.24
CA TYR A 235 -0.18 -7.95 -4.95
C TYR A 235 0.28 -9.41 -4.78
N SER A 236 -0.53 -10.19 -4.08
CA SER A 236 -0.42 -11.64 -3.97
C SER A 236 -0.57 -12.29 -5.33
N ASP A 237 0.28 -13.28 -5.64
CA ASP A 237 0.17 -14.13 -6.83
C ASP A 237 -1.21 -14.79 -6.90
N GLY A 238 -1.88 -14.54 -8.03
CA GLY A 238 -3.28 -14.91 -8.24
C GLY A 238 -4.29 -13.97 -7.58
N GLY A 239 -3.90 -12.78 -7.14
CA GLY A 239 -4.86 -11.83 -6.58
C GLY A 239 -5.57 -11.01 -7.66
N LEU A 240 -6.88 -10.81 -7.50
CA LEU A 240 -7.71 -9.86 -8.23
C LEU A 240 -7.96 -8.62 -7.38
N TYR A 241 -7.64 -7.45 -7.93
CA TYR A 241 -7.68 -6.16 -7.26
C TYR A 241 -8.49 -5.14 -8.04
N ILE A 242 -9.18 -4.25 -7.33
CA ILE A 242 -9.65 -2.98 -7.87
C ILE A 242 -8.58 -1.93 -7.58
N VAL A 243 -7.94 -1.38 -8.61
CA VAL A 243 -6.94 -0.31 -8.47
C VAL A 243 -7.55 1.05 -8.79
N LEU A 244 -7.19 2.06 -8.00
CA LEU A 244 -7.82 3.37 -8.01
C LEU A 244 -6.80 4.47 -8.28
N SER A 245 -7.07 5.33 -9.27
CA SER A 245 -6.28 6.52 -9.56
C SER A 245 -7.10 7.79 -9.35
N SER A 246 -6.50 8.87 -8.84
CA SER A 246 -7.20 10.14 -8.59
C SER A 246 -7.51 10.90 -9.89
N LEU A 247 -8.75 11.39 -10.01
CA LEU A 247 -9.16 12.32 -11.08
C LEU A 247 -9.39 13.76 -10.56
N GLY A 248 -9.24 13.99 -9.25
CA GLY A 248 -9.58 15.25 -8.60
C GLY A 248 -11.07 15.40 -8.25
N GLY A 249 -11.40 16.38 -7.43
CA GLY A 249 -12.80 16.70 -7.08
C GLY A 249 -13.56 15.60 -6.32
N GLY A 250 -12.86 14.64 -5.68
CA GLY A 250 -13.47 13.50 -5.00
C GLY A 250 -13.83 12.32 -5.91
N HIS A 251 -13.38 12.33 -7.17
CA HIS A 251 -13.65 11.27 -8.14
C HIS A 251 -12.40 10.40 -8.41
N TYR A 252 -12.64 9.13 -8.70
CA TYR A 252 -11.60 8.12 -8.92
C TYR A 252 -11.82 7.36 -10.22
N HIS A 253 -10.72 7.03 -10.87
CA HIS A 253 -10.69 6.11 -11.99
C HIS A 253 -10.45 4.69 -11.48
N HIS A 254 -11.31 3.75 -11.86
CA HIS A 254 -11.28 2.37 -11.40
C HIS A 254 -10.76 1.44 -12.50
N ALA A 255 -9.91 0.49 -12.14
CA ALA A 255 -9.42 -0.55 -13.03
C ALA A 255 -9.31 -1.89 -12.30
N LEU A 256 -9.31 -2.99 -13.05
CA LEU A 256 -9.08 -4.32 -12.51
C LEU A 256 -7.65 -4.75 -12.76
N TYR A 257 -6.99 -5.26 -11.73
CA TYR A 257 -5.64 -5.79 -11.82
C TYR A 257 -5.62 -7.24 -11.36
N ILE A 258 -5.03 -8.11 -12.17
CA ILE A 258 -4.78 -9.51 -11.81
C ILE A 258 -3.28 -9.71 -11.72
N HIS A 259 -2.79 -10.03 -10.53
CA HIS A 259 -1.39 -10.37 -10.34
C HIS A 259 -1.16 -11.80 -10.75
N VAL A 260 -0.38 -12.01 -11.81
CA VAL A 260 -0.17 -13.34 -12.39
C VAL A 260 0.91 -14.07 -11.61
N SER A 261 2.08 -13.46 -11.54
CA SER A 261 3.26 -13.98 -10.84
C SER A 261 4.30 -12.88 -10.81
N HIS A 262 4.98 -12.63 -9.69
CA HIS A 262 6.05 -11.64 -9.66
C HIS A 262 7.08 -11.81 -10.81
N PRO A 263 7.45 -10.74 -11.55
CA PRO A 263 6.99 -9.35 -11.48
C PRO A 263 5.74 -9.01 -12.31
N TYR A 264 5.16 -9.98 -13.01
CA TYR A 264 4.09 -9.81 -14.00
C TYR A 264 2.67 -9.71 -13.40
N GLY A 265 1.90 -8.76 -13.91
CA GLY A 265 0.44 -8.75 -13.77
C GLY A 265 -0.26 -8.12 -14.96
N MET A 266 -1.57 -8.27 -15.02
CA MET A 266 -2.41 -7.78 -16.10
C MET A 266 -3.35 -6.68 -15.59
N LEU A 267 -3.25 -5.49 -16.17
CA LEU A 267 -4.11 -4.34 -15.86
C LEU A 267 -5.17 -4.18 -16.95
N TYR A 268 -6.43 -4.12 -16.54
CA TYR A 268 -7.58 -3.83 -17.40
C TYR A 268 -8.20 -2.52 -16.99
N HIS A 269 -8.12 -1.52 -17.87
CA HIS A 269 -8.68 -0.20 -17.60
C HIS A 269 -9.41 0.36 -18.80
N LEU A 270 -10.57 0.95 -18.54
CA LEU A 270 -11.43 1.55 -19.55
C LEU A 270 -10.89 2.94 -19.92
N ASN A 271 -10.59 3.18 -21.19
CA ASN A 271 -10.34 4.51 -21.72
C ASN A 271 -11.66 5.08 -22.25
N PRO A 272 -12.22 6.14 -21.64
CA PRO A 272 -13.44 6.77 -22.12
C PRO A 272 -13.25 7.36 -23.52
N ALA A 273 -14.32 7.39 -24.31
CA ALA A 273 -14.32 8.10 -25.58
C ALA A 273 -13.91 9.57 -25.40
N THR A 274 -13.19 10.09 -26.39
CA THR A 274 -12.91 11.51 -26.56
C THR A 274 -13.62 12.00 -27.82
N ALA A 275 -13.58 13.31 -28.07
CA ALA A 275 -14.13 13.89 -29.31
C ALA A 275 -13.56 13.26 -30.59
N THR A 276 -12.39 12.61 -30.52
CA THR A 276 -11.67 12.06 -31.67
C THR A 276 -11.38 10.57 -31.58
N SER A 277 -11.79 9.88 -30.51
CA SER A 277 -11.51 8.44 -30.32
C SER A 277 -12.66 7.75 -29.58
N PRO A 278 -13.09 6.55 -30.01
CA PRO A 278 -14.12 5.79 -29.31
C PRO A 278 -13.62 5.28 -27.96
N THR A 279 -14.55 4.85 -27.09
CA THR A 279 -14.21 4.15 -25.84
C THR A 279 -13.47 2.86 -26.17
N THR A 280 -12.35 2.60 -25.49
CA THR A 280 -11.55 1.38 -25.65
C THR A 280 -11.23 0.77 -24.29
N LEU A 281 -10.97 -0.54 -24.28
CA LEU A 281 -10.35 -1.21 -23.15
C LEU A 281 -8.85 -1.36 -23.42
N SER A 282 -8.04 -1.01 -22.44
CA SER A 282 -6.61 -1.34 -22.44
C SER A 282 -6.39 -2.52 -21.51
N ASP A 283 -5.87 -3.61 -22.06
CA ASP A 283 -5.32 -4.76 -21.34
C ASP A 283 -3.79 -4.74 -21.48
N LEU A 284 -3.10 -4.50 -20.38
CA LEU A 284 -1.66 -4.28 -20.39
C LEU A 284 -0.98 -5.27 -19.45
N LEU A 285 -0.11 -6.11 -20.02
CA LEU A 285 0.85 -6.86 -19.24
C LEU A 285 1.88 -5.87 -18.71
N THR A 286 1.97 -5.75 -17.40
CA THR A 286 2.84 -4.82 -16.71
C THR A 286 3.69 -5.56 -15.69
N GLU A 287 4.96 -5.17 -15.63
CA GLU A 287 5.95 -5.71 -14.69
C GLU A 287 5.99 -4.90 -13.39
N ASP A 288 5.21 -3.80 -13.29
CA ASP A 288 5.41 -2.83 -12.21
C ASP A 288 4.20 -1.92 -11.91
N ILE A 289 3.12 -2.49 -11.36
CA ILE A 289 2.07 -1.69 -10.71
C ILE A 289 2.49 -1.11 -9.35
N PRO A 290 3.23 -1.82 -8.48
CA PRO A 290 3.58 -1.31 -7.16
C PRO A 290 4.24 0.08 -7.17
N THR A 291 5.05 0.40 -8.18
CA THR A 291 5.68 1.73 -8.29
C THR A 291 4.80 2.80 -8.96
N CYS A 292 3.65 2.41 -9.53
CA CYS A 292 2.79 3.28 -10.32
C CYS A 292 2.35 4.51 -9.52
N ARG A 293 2.80 5.70 -9.97
CA ARG A 293 2.60 6.95 -9.23
C ARG A 293 1.17 7.51 -9.30
N THR A 294 0.34 6.98 -10.18
CA THR A 294 -1.04 7.43 -10.36
C THR A 294 -2.03 6.65 -9.49
N ILE A 295 -1.66 5.44 -9.06
CA ILE A 295 -2.50 4.61 -8.21
C ILE A 295 -2.36 5.09 -6.76
N ILE A 296 -3.50 5.39 -6.16
CA ILE A 296 -3.60 5.90 -4.80
C ILE A 296 -4.17 4.86 -3.83
N ALA A 297 -4.87 3.85 -4.34
CA ALA A 297 -5.41 2.78 -3.52
C ALA A 297 -5.63 1.49 -4.32
N ALA A 298 -5.67 0.35 -3.62
CA ALA A 298 -6.02 -0.94 -4.19
C ALA A 298 -6.86 -1.78 -3.21
N LEU A 299 -7.94 -2.39 -3.67
CA LEU A 299 -8.76 -3.29 -2.87
C LEU A 299 -8.61 -4.72 -3.37
N LEU A 300 -8.12 -5.64 -2.54
CA LEU A 300 -8.08 -7.08 -2.84
C LEU A 300 -9.46 -7.69 -2.63
N ILE A 301 -10.00 -8.29 -3.69
CA ILE A 301 -11.34 -8.87 -3.68
C ILE A 301 -11.36 -10.39 -3.81
N ASP A 302 -10.35 -11.00 -4.46
CA ASP A 302 -10.14 -12.45 -4.44
C ASP A 302 -8.65 -12.83 -4.53
N PRO A 303 -8.09 -13.63 -3.61
CA PRO A 303 -6.66 -13.94 -3.56
C PRO A 303 -6.23 -15.17 -4.41
N ASP A 304 -7.17 -15.93 -4.98
CA ASP A 304 -6.91 -17.30 -5.49
C ASP A 304 -7.20 -17.49 -6.99
N VAL A 305 -7.10 -16.42 -7.78
CA VAL A 305 -7.20 -16.42 -9.25
C VAL A 305 -5.97 -17.06 -9.90
N ARG A 306 -5.98 -18.38 -10.13
CA ARG A 306 -4.82 -19.12 -10.67
C ARG A 306 -5.11 -19.98 -11.91
N ASP A 307 -4.06 -20.25 -12.68
CA ASP A 307 -4.01 -21.20 -13.79
C ASP A 307 -5.13 -21.01 -14.84
N HIS A 308 -5.99 -22.01 -15.02
CA HIS A 308 -7.09 -22.01 -15.99
C HIS A 308 -8.08 -20.84 -15.79
N ASN A 309 -8.21 -20.33 -14.57
CA ASN A 309 -9.06 -19.20 -14.26
C ASN A 309 -8.50 -17.87 -14.80
N LEU A 310 -7.17 -17.75 -14.98
CA LEU A 310 -6.55 -16.53 -15.50
C LEU A 310 -6.90 -16.30 -16.98
N ALA A 311 -6.80 -17.34 -17.81
CA ALA A 311 -7.11 -17.24 -19.23
C ALA A 311 -8.61 -17.00 -19.46
N LEU A 312 -9.46 -17.68 -18.68
CA LEU A 312 -10.90 -17.49 -18.73
C LEU A 312 -11.29 -16.08 -18.28
N ALA A 313 -10.71 -15.60 -17.19
CA ALA A 313 -10.95 -14.25 -16.71
C ALA A 313 -10.48 -13.18 -17.70
N HIS A 314 -9.33 -13.37 -18.34
CA HIS A 314 -8.87 -12.48 -19.40
C HIS A 314 -9.90 -12.39 -20.54
N SER A 315 -10.41 -13.53 -21.04
CA SER A 315 -11.45 -13.53 -22.08
C SER A 315 -12.70 -12.78 -21.61
N ILE A 316 -13.19 -13.08 -20.40
CA ILE A 316 -14.39 -12.42 -19.85
C ILE A 316 -14.19 -10.90 -19.75
N LEU A 317 -13.03 -10.45 -19.28
CA LEU A 317 -12.74 -9.03 -19.12
C LEU A 317 -12.65 -8.29 -20.46
N VAL A 318 -12.03 -8.92 -21.47
CA VAL A 318 -11.93 -8.36 -22.83
C VAL A 318 -13.29 -8.35 -23.54
N ASP A 319 -14.10 -9.39 -23.32
CA ASP A 319 -15.43 -9.54 -23.93
C ASP A 319 -16.51 -8.76 -23.18
N THR A 320 -16.21 -8.20 -22.00
CA THR A 320 -17.16 -7.40 -21.22
C THR A 320 -17.56 -6.14 -22.00
N PRO A 321 -18.86 -5.92 -22.27
CA PRO A 321 -19.33 -4.77 -23.02
C PRO A 321 -18.85 -3.44 -22.43
N LEU A 322 -18.35 -2.55 -23.30
CA LEU A 322 -17.95 -1.21 -22.89
C LEU A 322 -19.18 -0.31 -22.74
N PRO A 323 -19.30 0.47 -21.66
CA PRO A 323 -20.42 1.38 -21.50
C PRO A 323 -20.42 2.47 -22.58
N PRO A 324 -21.59 2.88 -23.10
CA PRO A 324 -21.70 3.91 -24.12
C PRO A 324 -21.40 5.28 -23.51
N VAL A 325 -20.14 5.67 -23.49
CA VAL A 325 -19.74 7.05 -23.18
C VAL A 325 -19.67 7.81 -24.50
N SER A 326 -20.59 8.73 -24.71
CA SER A 326 -20.66 9.54 -25.93
C SER A 326 -20.90 10.99 -25.55
N ILE A 327 -19.86 11.68 -25.06
CA ILE A 327 -19.91 13.14 -24.91
C ILE A 327 -18.54 13.73 -25.27
N PRO A 328 -18.48 14.79 -26.11
CA PRO A 328 -17.24 15.40 -26.59
C PRO A 328 -16.33 16.00 -25.50
N THR A 329 -16.81 16.14 -24.26
CA THR A 329 -16.04 16.61 -23.08
C THR A 329 -16.39 15.77 -21.87
N SER A 330 -15.60 14.75 -21.54
CA SER A 330 -15.80 13.90 -20.35
C SER A 330 -15.31 14.62 -19.09
N THR A 331 -16.20 14.83 -18.12
CA THR A 331 -15.83 15.35 -16.80
C THR A 331 -15.21 14.25 -15.93
N PRO A 332 -14.46 14.59 -14.86
CA PRO A 332 -13.98 13.58 -13.90
C PRO A 332 -15.10 12.67 -13.37
N ALA A 333 -16.32 13.20 -13.20
CA ALA A 333 -17.49 12.44 -12.78
C ALA A 333 -17.93 11.42 -13.85
N ASP A 334 -17.95 11.81 -15.12
CA ASP A 334 -18.32 10.91 -16.24
C ASP A 334 -17.32 9.77 -16.39
N ILE A 335 -16.02 10.07 -16.25
CA ILE A 335 -14.94 9.08 -16.32
C ILE A 335 -15.04 8.10 -15.14
N ALA A 336 -15.28 8.61 -13.93
CA ALA A 336 -15.45 7.78 -12.74
C ALA A 336 -16.69 6.89 -12.87
N SER A 337 -17.80 7.43 -13.35
CA SER A 337 -19.05 6.70 -13.58
C SER A 337 -18.89 5.59 -14.62
N ALA A 338 -18.25 5.89 -15.75
CA ALA A 338 -18.01 4.93 -16.82
C ALA A 338 -17.08 3.79 -16.40
N SER A 339 -15.95 4.13 -15.77
CA SER A 339 -15.01 3.12 -15.26
C SER A 339 -15.66 2.24 -14.18
N SER A 340 -16.44 2.83 -13.27
CA SER A 340 -17.20 2.08 -12.25
C SER A 340 -18.23 1.14 -12.89
N SER A 341 -18.98 1.62 -13.88
CA SER A 341 -19.99 0.82 -14.57
C SER A 341 -19.37 -0.38 -15.29
N TRP A 342 -18.21 -0.18 -15.92
CA TRP A 342 -17.48 -1.27 -16.56
C TRP A 342 -16.93 -2.27 -15.54
N VAL A 343 -16.32 -1.81 -14.43
CA VAL A 343 -15.82 -2.70 -13.36
C VAL A 343 -16.97 -3.52 -12.75
N ILE A 344 -18.14 -2.91 -12.53
CA ILE A 344 -19.33 -3.63 -12.04
C ILE A 344 -19.74 -4.73 -13.02
N SER A 345 -19.80 -4.42 -14.32
CA SER A 345 -20.17 -5.39 -15.35
C SER A 345 -19.17 -6.54 -15.41
N ALA A 346 -17.88 -6.21 -15.42
CA ALA A 346 -16.77 -7.16 -15.43
C ALA A 346 -16.82 -8.11 -14.22
N LEU A 347 -16.94 -7.58 -13.00
CA LEU A 347 -17.01 -8.38 -11.78
C LEU A 347 -18.28 -9.23 -11.71
N THR A 348 -19.39 -8.74 -12.25
CA THR A 348 -20.64 -9.52 -12.35
C THR A 348 -20.44 -10.72 -13.27
N CYS A 349 -19.83 -10.52 -14.44
CA CYS A 349 -19.51 -11.61 -15.37
C CYS A 349 -18.50 -12.62 -14.79
N LEU A 350 -17.56 -12.15 -13.96
CA LEU A 350 -16.58 -13.00 -13.28
C LEU A 350 -17.16 -13.80 -12.11
N GLY A 351 -18.20 -13.27 -11.46
CA GLY A 351 -18.79 -13.81 -10.24
C GLY A 351 -19.51 -15.15 -10.43
N SER A 352 -20.11 -15.40 -11.60
CA SER A 352 -20.92 -16.61 -11.84
C SER A 352 -20.13 -17.86 -12.24
N GLU A 353 -18.92 -17.73 -12.79
CA GLU A 353 -18.23 -18.86 -13.46
C GLU A 353 -16.77 -19.06 -13.00
N VAL A 354 -16.12 -18.06 -12.41
CA VAL A 354 -14.65 -18.11 -12.23
C VAL A 354 -14.19 -17.81 -10.80
N PHE A 355 -14.73 -16.76 -10.17
CA PHE A 355 -14.12 -16.20 -8.95
C PHE A 355 -14.97 -16.33 -7.68
N ARG A 356 -16.13 -17.01 -7.74
CA ARG A 356 -17.03 -17.20 -6.59
C ARG A 356 -17.25 -15.89 -5.82
N ILE A 357 -17.47 -14.81 -6.56
CA ILE A 357 -17.79 -13.51 -5.98
C ILE A 357 -19.26 -13.59 -5.55
N ASP A 358 -19.50 -14.20 -4.39
CA ASP A 358 -20.84 -14.47 -3.87
C ASP A 358 -21.54 -13.21 -3.31
N GLN A 359 -20.84 -12.08 -3.28
CA GLN A 359 -21.34 -10.82 -2.72
C GLN A 359 -21.83 -9.86 -3.80
N PRO A 360 -22.82 -9.00 -3.47
CA PRO A 360 -23.20 -7.91 -4.36
C PRO A 360 -21.97 -7.02 -4.66
N VAL A 361 -21.79 -6.64 -5.92
CA VAL A 361 -20.63 -5.83 -6.35
C VAL A 361 -20.68 -4.40 -5.82
N ALA A 362 -21.88 -3.85 -5.59
CA ALA A 362 -22.06 -2.47 -5.10
C ALA A 362 -21.30 -2.17 -3.78
N PRO A 363 -21.39 -3.01 -2.73
CA PRO A 363 -20.55 -2.90 -1.53
C PRO A 363 -19.04 -2.85 -1.79
N LEU A 364 -18.52 -3.61 -2.76
CA LEU A 364 -17.09 -3.60 -3.10
C LEU A 364 -16.69 -2.26 -3.71
N MET A 365 -17.55 -1.69 -4.56
CA MET A 365 -17.31 -0.38 -5.17
C MET A 365 -17.34 0.75 -4.12
N GLU A 366 -18.28 0.69 -3.18
CA GLU A 366 -18.34 1.65 -2.07
C GLU A 366 -17.09 1.56 -1.19
N GLU A 367 -16.65 0.34 -0.86
CA GLU A 367 -15.43 0.12 -0.09
C GLU A 367 -14.17 0.63 -0.82
N ALA A 368 -14.06 0.36 -2.11
CA ALA A 368 -12.96 0.86 -2.94
C ALA A 368 -12.92 2.40 -2.99
N ALA A 369 -14.08 3.05 -3.14
CA ALA A 369 -14.19 4.51 -3.16
C ALA A 369 -13.84 5.14 -1.81
N LEU A 370 -14.30 4.56 -0.69
CA LEU A 370 -13.95 5.00 0.66
C LEU A 370 -12.46 4.83 0.95
N LEU A 371 -11.87 3.73 0.50
CA LEU A 371 -10.43 3.48 0.61
C LEU A 371 -9.64 4.54 -0.16
N ALA A 372 -10.02 4.84 -1.40
CA ALA A 372 -9.36 5.88 -2.19
C ALA A 372 -9.52 7.28 -1.57
N ALA A 373 -10.69 7.58 -1.00
CA ALA A 373 -10.92 8.83 -0.27
C ALA A 373 -10.03 8.96 0.95
N PHE A 374 -9.91 7.89 1.74
CA PHE A 374 -9.03 7.85 2.89
C PHE A 374 -7.56 7.99 2.48
N ALA A 375 -7.10 7.22 1.49
CA ALA A 375 -5.73 7.26 0.98
C ALA A 375 -5.38 8.67 0.46
N ALA A 376 -6.26 9.27 -0.35
CA ALA A 376 -6.08 10.63 -0.88
C ALA A 376 -6.05 11.70 0.24
N ALA A 377 -6.86 11.54 1.28
CA ALA A 377 -6.96 12.49 2.38
C ALA A 377 -5.75 12.43 3.33
N ASN A 378 -5.12 11.25 3.45
CA ASN A 378 -3.92 11.03 4.27
C ASN A 378 -2.61 11.15 3.47
N GLY A 379 -2.70 11.39 2.16
CA GLY A 379 -1.53 11.51 1.28
C GLY A 379 -0.74 10.21 1.13
N SER A 380 -1.33 9.06 1.45
CA SER A 380 -0.69 7.75 1.39
C SER A 380 -1.28 6.91 0.26
N ARG A 381 -0.58 5.83 -0.13
CA ARG A 381 -1.17 4.74 -0.91
C ARG A 381 -1.62 3.66 0.04
N GLU A 382 -2.81 3.13 -0.20
CA GLU A 382 -3.32 2.09 0.69
C GLU A 382 -3.87 0.88 -0.06
N LEU A 383 -3.48 -0.30 0.40
CA LEU A 383 -4.02 -1.57 -0.05
C LEU A 383 -4.79 -2.22 1.10
N ARG A 384 -6.01 -2.70 0.84
CA ARG A 384 -6.81 -3.41 1.85
C ARG A 384 -7.47 -4.67 1.30
N LEU A 385 -7.80 -5.59 2.19
CA LEU A 385 -8.70 -6.71 1.92
C LEU A 385 -10.14 -6.20 1.99
N SER A 386 -11.00 -6.59 1.04
CA SER A 386 -12.43 -6.33 1.15
C SER A 386 -13.03 -6.97 2.40
N ARG A 387 -13.99 -6.31 3.05
CA ARG A 387 -14.74 -6.86 4.20
C ARG A 387 -15.36 -8.22 3.88
N ALA A 388 -15.77 -8.38 2.63
CA ALA A 388 -16.26 -9.63 2.05
C ALA A 388 -15.27 -10.79 2.20
N LEU A 389 -14.05 -10.56 1.74
CA LEU A 389 -12.96 -11.52 1.77
C LEU A 389 -12.51 -11.79 3.22
N GLN A 390 -12.44 -10.77 4.07
CA GLN A 390 -12.14 -10.93 5.49
C GLN A 390 -13.14 -11.87 6.17
N ALA A 391 -14.43 -11.70 5.90
CA ALA A 391 -15.49 -12.58 6.43
C ALA A 391 -15.36 -14.01 5.89
N ARG A 392 -15.05 -14.19 4.60
CA ARG A 392 -14.78 -15.52 3.99
C ARG A 392 -13.61 -16.23 4.66
N ILE A 393 -12.49 -15.52 4.86
CA ILE A 393 -11.30 -16.06 5.52
C ILE A 393 -11.64 -16.49 6.95
N LYS A 394 -12.38 -15.64 7.69
CA LYS A 394 -12.83 -15.93 9.05
C LYS A 394 -13.79 -17.13 9.11
N ALA A 395 -14.70 -17.26 8.15
CA ALA A 395 -15.66 -18.36 8.07
C ALA A 395 -15.02 -19.69 7.63
N ALA A 396 -13.96 -19.64 6.81
CA ALA A 396 -13.23 -20.81 6.33
C ALA A 396 -12.35 -21.49 7.40
N GLY A 397 -12.47 -21.10 8.67
CA GLY A 397 -11.75 -21.76 9.76
C GLY A 397 -10.25 -21.48 9.80
N TRP A 398 -9.76 -20.46 9.08
CA TRP A 398 -8.47 -19.85 9.36
C TRP A 398 -8.61 -18.99 10.62
N GLY A 399 -8.84 -19.68 11.73
CA GLY A 399 -9.02 -19.09 13.04
C GLY A 399 -7.74 -18.37 13.47
N GLU A 400 -7.96 -17.23 14.12
CA GLU A 400 -7.09 -16.73 15.18
C GLU A 400 -6.48 -17.93 15.94
N VAL A 401 -5.15 -18.03 15.93
CA VAL A 401 -4.46 -18.82 16.95
C VAL A 401 -4.65 -18.08 18.26
N ASN A 402 -5.73 -18.42 18.96
CA ASN A 402 -5.92 -18.04 20.35
C ASN A 402 -4.76 -18.59 21.19
N ARG A 403 -4.10 -17.69 21.91
CA ARG A 403 -3.23 -18.03 23.04
C ARG A 403 -4.07 -18.71 24.12
N GLY A 404 -3.66 -19.88 24.59
CA GLY A 404 -4.24 -20.48 25.79
C GLY A 404 -4.13 -22.00 25.84
N ASP A 405 -2.91 -22.49 26.11
CA ASP A 405 -2.58 -23.60 27.01
C ASP A 405 -1.35 -24.36 26.51
N VAL A 406 -0.21 -23.89 27.01
CA VAL A 406 0.98 -24.73 27.15
C VAL A 406 0.66 -25.74 28.25
N ARG A 407 0.41 -27.00 27.87
CA ARG A 407 0.81 -28.13 28.72
C ARG A 407 1.94 -28.87 28.03
N LEU A 408 3.14 -28.63 28.56
CA LEU A 408 4.31 -29.48 28.42
C LEU A 408 3.97 -30.91 28.86
N GLY A 409 4.45 -31.90 28.10
CA GLY A 409 4.28 -33.31 28.40
C GLY A 409 4.98 -34.21 27.37
N GLU A 410 6.31 -34.20 27.44
CA GLU A 410 7.27 -35.30 27.24
C GLU A 410 7.05 -36.42 26.19
N SER A 411 8.06 -36.53 25.32
CA SER A 411 8.75 -37.72 24.77
C SER A 411 8.00 -39.04 24.48
N ALA A 412 8.19 -39.58 23.27
CA ALA A 412 9.19 -40.65 23.01
C ALA A 412 9.11 -41.22 21.57
N ALA A 413 10.28 -41.67 21.13
CA ALA A 413 10.66 -42.36 19.90
C ALA A 413 9.67 -43.37 19.25
N GLY A 414 9.74 -43.43 17.91
CA GLY A 414 10.09 -44.68 17.24
C GLY A 414 9.14 -45.26 16.18
N ARG A 415 9.76 -45.59 15.03
CA ARG A 415 9.46 -46.64 14.04
C ARG A 415 8.64 -46.29 12.78
N ASP A 416 9.38 -46.32 11.68
CA ASP A 416 9.20 -47.19 10.49
C ASP A 416 7.80 -47.72 10.16
N GLY A 417 7.46 -47.57 8.86
CA GLY A 417 6.42 -48.37 8.22
C GLY A 417 6.01 -47.79 6.87
N GLY A 418 6.79 -48.06 5.82
CA GLY A 418 6.38 -47.80 4.45
C GLY A 418 5.25 -48.72 4.00
N TYR A 419 4.36 -48.23 3.15
CA TYR A 419 3.61 -49.05 2.20
C TYR A 419 3.38 -48.27 0.90
N ALA A 420 3.83 -48.90 -0.18
CA ALA A 420 3.61 -48.47 -1.56
C ALA A 420 2.18 -48.75 -1.99
N GLY A 421 1.64 -47.87 -2.84
CA GLY A 421 0.41 -48.07 -3.59
C GLY A 421 0.43 -47.18 -4.84
N GLU A 422 0.90 -47.74 -5.95
CA GLU A 422 0.85 -47.12 -7.28
C GLU A 422 -0.57 -46.76 -7.70
N ARG A 423 -0.75 -45.61 -8.37
CA ARG A 423 -1.57 -45.49 -9.58
C ARG A 423 -1.20 -44.28 -10.43
N LYS A 424 -0.59 -44.61 -11.57
CA LYS A 424 -0.53 -43.98 -12.91
C LYS A 424 -1.09 -42.56 -13.10
N GLY A 425 -0.27 -41.73 -13.75
CA GLY A 425 -0.71 -40.53 -14.45
C GLY A 425 0.41 -39.70 -15.09
N LYS A 426 1.26 -40.30 -15.95
CA LYS A 426 2.12 -39.53 -16.87
C LYS A 426 1.22 -38.88 -17.93
N GLY A 427 1.16 -37.56 -17.99
CA GLY A 427 0.42 -36.85 -19.03
C GLY A 427 0.31 -35.36 -18.78
N GLY A 428 1.43 -34.64 -18.74
CA GLY A 428 1.40 -33.20 -18.51
C GLY A 428 2.73 -32.51 -18.82
N SER A 429 3.26 -32.64 -20.03
CA SER A 429 4.51 -31.93 -20.35
C SER A 429 4.79 -31.64 -21.83
N GLN A 430 3.75 -31.37 -22.65
CA GLN A 430 3.98 -30.90 -24.03
C GLN A 430 3.21 -29.61 -24.35
N ARG A 431 1.92 -29.50 -23.99
CA ARG A 431 1.17 -28.22 -24.06
C ARG A 431 1.71 -27.13 -23.13
N PHE A 432 2.36 -27.51 -22.02
CA PHE A 432 2.96 -26.58 -21.05
C PHE A 432 4.21 -25.88 -21.60
N ARG A 433 4.96 -26.51 -22.52
CA ARG A 433 6.10 -25.87 -23.20
C ARG A 433 5.66 -25.00 -24.38
N GLU A 434 4.53 -25.34 -25.01
CA GLU A 434 3.95 -24.57 -26.12
C GLU A 434 3.32 -23.25 -25.66
N PHE A 435 2.76 -23.22 -24.43
CA PHE A 435 2.22 -22.00 -23.83
C PHE A 435 3.31 -20.98 -23.45
N TYR A 436 4.42 -21.41 -22.84
CA TYR A 436 5.57 -20.54 -22.58
C TYR A 436 6.29 -20.08 -23.87
N ALA A 437 6.23 -20.89 -24.93
CA ALA A 437 6.72 -20.49 -26.26
C ALA A 437 5.79 -19.48 -26.96
N ALA A 438 4.49 -19.47 -26.63
CA ALA A 438 3.53 -18.47 -27.11
C ALA A 438 3.70 -17.11 -26.41
N LEU A 439 4.05 -17.10 -25.11
CA LEU A 439 4.38 -15.87 -24.38
C LEU A 439 5.66 -15.17 -24.88
N ARG A 440 6.59 -15.90 -25.53
CA ARG A 440 7.72 -15.32 -26.26
C ARG A 440 7.36 -14.65 -27.60
N ARG A 441 6.09 -14.70 -28.05
CA ARG A 441 5.63 -14.12 -29.33
C ARG A 441 4.90 -12.78 -29.20
N VAL A 442 4.80 -12.20 -28.01
CA VAL A 442 4.36 -10.81 -27.83
C VAL A 442 5.61 -9.92 -27.83
N ARG A 443 5.84 -9.15 -28.89
CA ARG A 443 7.00 -8.23 -28.97
C ARG A 443 6.79 -7.05 -28.02
N PHE A 444 7.57 -7.04 -26.95
CA PHE A 444 8.03 -5.82 -26.29
C PHE A 444 8.72 -4.90 -27.30
N TRP A 445 8.36 -3.61 -27.28
CA TRP A 445 9.20 -2.56 -27.82
C TRP A 445 10.37 -2.34 -26.84
N TRP A 446 11.57 -2.74 -27.23
CA TRP A 446 12.81 -2.26 -26.62
C TRP A 446 13.12 -0.86 -27.18
N TRP A 447 13.34 0.11 -26.30
CA TRP A 447 13.96 1.38 -26.63
C TRP A 447 15.49 1.21 -26.70
N ASP A 448 16.10 1.93 -27.63
CA ASP A 448 17.53 1.99 -27.91
C ASP A 448 18.41 2.25 -26.67
N ALA A 449 19.36 1.35 -26.42
CA ALA A 449 20.73 1.71 -26.09
C ALA A 449 21.67 0.78 -26.88
N ARG A 450 22.56 1.39 -27.69
CA ARG A 450 23.53 0.74 -28.60
C ARG A 450 24.41 -0.32 -27.88
N PRO A 451 24.97 -1.34 -28.57
CA PRO A 451 26.17 -1.13 -29.42
C PRO A 451 26.25 -1.93 -30.75
N SER A 452 26.92 -1.29 -31.74
CA SER A 452 27.64 -1.79 -32.94
C SER A 452 27.01 -2.80 -33.94
N LYS A 453 26.80 -2.27 -35.16
CA LYS A 453 26.84 -2.83 -36.54
C LYS A 453 26.84 -4.37 -36.77
N GLY A 454 25.76 -4.84 -37.40
CA GLY A 454 25.83 -5.57 -38.68
C GLY A 454 25.09 -6.91 -38.79
N LEU A 455 23.89 -6.97 -39.38
CA LEU A 455 23.42 -8.07 -40.27
C LEU A 455 22.02 -7.83 -40.91
N GLY A 456 21.79 -6.68 -41.54
CA GLY A 456 20.51 -6.34 -42.18
C GLY A 456 20.43 -6.69 -43.67
N LYS A 457 20.46 -7.98 -44.08
CA LYS A 457 20.11 -8.39 -45.46
C LYS A 457 19.61 -9.84 -45.51
N LYS A 458 18.35 -10.11 -45.14
CA LYS A 458 17.63 -11.34 -45.61
C LYS A 458 16.10 -11.39 -45.45
N LEU A 459 15.42 -10.34 -44.98
CA LEU A 459 13.96 -10.41 -44.70
C LEU A 459 13.09 -9.53 -45.60
N ALA A 460 13.50 -9.31 -46.85
CA ALA A 460 12.74 -8.53 -47.83
C ALA A 460 11.86 -9.36 -48.81
N LYS A 461 11.72 -10.69 -48.67
CA LYS A 461 11.08 -11.52 -49.72
C LYS A 461 9.86 -12.38 -49.34
N PHE A 462 9.29 -12.28 -48.13
CA PHE A 462 8.12 -13.10 -47.76
C PHE A 462 6.88 -12.31 -47.32
N ARG A 463 6.73 -11.08 -47.83
CA ARG A 463 5.54 -10.25 -47.66
C ARG A 463 4.72 -10.25 -48.95
N LYS A 464 4.18 -11.40 -49.37
CA LYS A 464 3.14 -11.51 -50.39
C LYS A 464 2.58 -12.94 -50.42
N ARG A 465 1.26 -13.07 -50.18
CA ARG A 465 0.39 -14.26 -50.29
C ARG A 465 0.23 -15.13 -49.04
N ALA A 466 -0.73 -14.77 -48.18
CA ALA A 466 -1.63 -15.74 -47.52
C ALA A 466 -2.79 -15.04 -46.79
N ILE A 467 -3.48 -14.11 -47.47
CA ILE A 467 -4.91 -13.83 -47.20
C ILE A 467 -5.58 -13.74 -48.58
N VAL A 468 -5.99 -14.89 -49.09
CA VAL A 468 -7.06 -15.08 -50.10
C VAL A 468 -7.68 -16.42 -49.69
N ARG A 469 -8.68 -16.40 -48.80
CA ARG A 469 -10.13 -16.36 -49.08
C ARG A 469 -10.72 -17.74 -49.41
N CYS A 470 -11.67 -18.12 -48.55
CA CYS A 470 -12.93 -18.81 -48.87
C CYS A 470 -12.90 -20.29 -49.30
N GLY A 471 -13.28 -21.16 -48.36
CA GLY A 471 -14.40 -22.12 -48.51
C GLY A 471 -14.23 -23.39 -49.37
N MET A 472 -14.96 -24.43 -48.94
CA MET A 472 -15.30 -25.70 -49.62
C MET A 472 -14.35 -26.92 -49.50
N ARG A 473 -14.80 -27.87 -48.66
CA ARG A 473 -15.05 -29.32 -48.86
C ARG A 473 -14.25 -30.18 -49.88
N ILE A 474 -13.91 -31.37 -49.36
CA ILE A 474 -14.04 -32.74 -49.92
C ILE A 474 -12.87 -33.33 -50.73
N ASP A 475 -12.49 -34.53 -50.25
CA ASP A 475 -11.87 -35.73 -50.83
C ASP A 475 -10.55 -35.69 -51.61
N GLY A 476 -9.78 -36.77 -51.40
CA GLY A 476 -8.96 -37.32 -52.48
C GLY A 476 -7.60 -37.85 -52.06
N PHE A 477 -7.53 -39.17 -51.97
CA PHE A 477 -6.37 -40.06 -51.94
C PHE A 477 -5.18 -39.72 -52.87
N GLY A 478 -4.02 -40.29 -52.53
CA GLY A 478 -2.91 -40.63 -53.43
C GLY A 478 -1.58 -40.01 -52.98
N GLU A 479 -0.62 -40.78 -52.41
CA GLU A 479 0.42 -41.56 -53.13
C GLU A 479 1.21 -40.70 -54.15
N LEU A 480 2.53 -40.75 -54.31
CA LEU A 480 3.64 -41.61 -53.91
C LEU A 480 4.91 -40.83 -54.33
N ASN A 481 6.06 -41.17 -53.72
CA ASN A 481 7.43 -41.12 -54.27
C ASN A 481 7.76 -40.06 -55.35
N SER A 482 8.72 -39.17 -55.12
CA SER A 482 10.16 -39.49 -55.01
C SER A 482 10.96 -38.25 -54.66
#